data_AF-A0A6N6SSL8-F1
#
_entry.id   AF-A0A6N6SSL8-F1
#
_cell.length_a   1.000
_cell.length_b   1.000
_cell.length_c   1.000
_cell.angle_alpha   90.00
_cell.angle_beta   90.00
_cell.angle_gamma   90.00
#
_symmetry.space_group_name_H-M   'P 1'
#
loop_
_entity.id
_entity.type
_entity.pdbx_description
1 polymer ?
#
loop_
_entity_poly.entity_id
_entity_poly.type
_entity_poly.pdbx_seq_one_letter_code
_entity_poly.pdbx_strand_id
1 'polypeptide(L)'
;MAHQLLWLEVVLKLAAGVVLLVAPAATAAVLGLPRPGSAFWPRLLGAVLVGLATASALYGFLLPGRGLSLAGSLAVNLASAALLFATLMLAPPPSRRGRGVLWLVTSVLLLLSLFEIAHA
;
A
#
# COMPACT_ATOMS: atom_id res chain seq x y z
N MET A 1 -6.99 -9.81 -17.26
CA MET A 1 -5.87 -9.71 -16.29
C MET A 1 -5.70 -8.30 -15.77
N ALA A 2 -5.44 -7.28 -16.61
CA ALA A 2 -5.32 -5.87 -16.20
C ALA A 2 -6.45 -5.37 -15.27
N HIS A 3 -7.71 -5.65 -15.61
CA HIS A 3 -8.86 -5.26 -14.78
C HIS A 3 -8.88 -5.95 -13.39
N GLN A 4 -8.45 -7.22 -13.31
CA GLN A 4 -8.39 -7.96 -12.04
C GLN A 4 -7.25 -7.44 -11.16
N LEU A 5 -6.11 -7.08 -11.76
CA LEU A 5 -5.00 -6.44 -11.06
C LEU A 5 -5.43 -5.10 -10.48
N LEU A 6 -6.08 -4.25 -11.28
CA LEU A 6 -6.59 -2.97 -10.82
C LEU A 6 -7.60 -3.14 -9.67
N TRP A 7 -8.48 -4.14 -9.74
CA TRP A 7 -9.43 -4.41 -8.66
C TRP A 7 -8.72 -4.82 -7.36
N LEU A 8 -7.71 -5.68 -7.47
CA LEU A 8 -6.88 -6.07 -6.34
C LEU A 8 -6.15 -4.87 -5.72
N GLU A 9 -5.59 -3.98 -6.55
CA GLU A 9 -4.96 -2.73 -6.11
C GLU A 9 -5.92 -1.84 -5.31
N VAL A 10 -7.15 -1.66 -5.82
CA VAL A 10 -8.19 -0.88 -5.13
C VAL A 10 -8.50 -1.49 -3.78
N VAL A 11 -8.74 -2.80 -3.71
CA VAL A 11 -9.10 -3.48 -2.45
C VAL A 11 -7.97 -3.40 -1.43
N LEU A 12 -6.72 -3.67 -1.84
CA LEU A 12 -5.57 -3.62 -0.94
C LEU A 12 -5.34 -2.21 -0.39
N LYS A 13 -5.34 -1.20 -1.26
CA LYS A 13 -5.15 0.20 -0.86
C LYS A 13 -6.29 0.69 0.02
N LEU A 14 -7.55 0.35 -0.31
CA LEU A 14 -8.70 0.72 0.49
C LEU A 14 -8.67 0.07 1.88
N ALA A 15 -8.40 -1.23 1.95
CA ALA A 15 -8.33 -1.96 3.22
C ALA A 15 -7.21 -1.42 4.12
N ALA A 16 -5.99 -1.27 3.58
CA ALA A 16 -4.87 -0.68 4.31
C ALA A 16 -5.18 0.76 4.74
N GLY A 17 -5.77 1.55 3.84
CA GLY A 17 -6.16 2.93 4.08
C GLY A 17 -7.16 3.08 5.22
N VAL A 18 -8.25 2.31 5.20
CA VAL A 18 -9.28 2.32 6.25
C VAL A 18 -8.70 1.89 7.59
N VAL A 19 -7.90 0.82 7.62
CA VAL A 19 -7.29 0.32 8.86
C VAL A 19 -6.35 1.36 9.49
N LEU A 20 -5.55 2.07 8.69
CA LEU A 20 -4.68 3.15 9.17
C LEU A 20 -5.45 4.42 9.55
N LEU A 21 -6.56 4.72 8.87
CA LEU A 21 -7.40 5.87 9.17
C LEU A 21 -8.14 5.71 10.51
N VAL A 22 -8.68 4.52 10.77
CA VAL A 22 -9.52 4.25 11.95
C VAL A 22 -8.66 3.93 13.18
N ALA A 23 -7.72 3.00 13.06
CA ALA A 23 -7.09 2.38 14.23
C ALA A 23 -5.55 2.24 14.13
N PRO A 24 -4.79 3.29 13.79
CA PRO A 24 -3.37 3.16 13.44
C PRO A 24 -2.48 2.59 14.55
N ALA A 25 -2.73 2.95 15.82
CA ALA A 25 -1.97 2.44 16.95
C ALA A 25 -2.24 0.95 17.20
N ALA A 26 -3.49 0.52 17.05
CA ALA A 26 -3.87 -0.89 17.15
C ALA A 26 -3.26 -1.69 15.99
N THR A 27 -3.30 -1.15 14.77
CA THR A 27 -2.65 -1.74 13.60
C THR A 27 -1.16 -1.95 13.83
N ALA A 28 -0.44 -0.92 14.30
CA ALA A 28 0.98 -1.04 14.63
C ALA A 28 1.21 -2.13 15.70
N ALA A 29 0.39 -2.13 16.76
CA ALA A 29 0.49 -3.11 17.84
C ALA A 29 0.19 -4.55 17.40
N VAL A 30 -0.76 -4.77 16.48
CA VAL A 30 -1.13 -6.08 15.93
C VAL A 30 -0.10 -6.58 14.92
N LEU A 31 0.50 -5.68 14.13
CA LEU A 31 1.53 -6.02 13.15
C LEU A 31 2.92 -6.13 13.79
N GLY A 32 3.12 -5.60 15.01
CA GLY A 32 4.42 -5.60 15.69
C GLY A 32 5.35 -4.51 15.17
N LEU A 33 4.76 -3.45 14.61
CA LEU A 33 5.46 -2.26 14.18
C LEU A 33 5.64 -1.30 15.37
N PRO A 34 6.64 -0.40 15.31
CA PRO A 34 6.79 0.65 16.30
C PRO A 34 5.50 1.46 16.44
N ARG A 35 5.10 1.74 17.69
CA ARG A 35 3.93 2.59 17.93
C ARG A 35 4.26 4.02 17.51
N PRO A 36 3.43 4.66 16.70
CA PRO A 36 3.69 6.04 16.28
C PRO A 36 3.49 6.99 17.47
N GLY A 37 4.36 8.01 17.58
CA GLY A 37 4.23 9.03 18.63
C GLY A 37 2.98 9.93 18.47
N SER A 38 2.38 9.94 17.27
CA SER A 38 1.13 10.63 16.96
C SER A 38 0.33 9.83 15.92
N ALA A 39 -1.00 9.86 16.02
CA ALA A 39 -1.89 9.24 15.03
C ALA A 39 -2.02 10.05 13.73
N PHE A 40 -1.51 11.29 13.68
CA PHE A 40 -1.68 12.18 12.52
C PHE A 40 -1.13 11.57 11.23
N TRP A 41 0.16 11.20 11.19
CA TRP A 41 0.79 10.66 9.97
C TRP A 41 0.19 9.35 9.49
N PRO A 42 -0.05 8.35 10.37
CA PRO A 42 -0.76 7.14 9.95
C PRO A 42 -2.16 7.41 9.39
N ARG A 43 -2.94 8.32 10.00
CA ARG A 43 -4.29 8.66 9.52
C ARG A 43 -4.24 9.40 8.20
N LEU A 44 -3.29 10.31 8.02
CA LEU A 44 -3.08 11.01 6.76
C LEU A 44 -2.72 10.02 5.64
N LEU A 45 -1.78 9.10 5.90
CA LEU A 45 -1.47 8.04 4.95
C LEU A 45 -2.70 7.17 4.66
N GLY A 46 -3.49 6.86 5.70
CA GLY A 46 -4.75 6.15 5.56
C GLY A 46 -5.72 6.86 4.60
N ALA A 47 -5.94 8.16 4.80
CA ALA A 47 -6.78 8.98 3.92
C ALA A 47 -6.24 9.06 2.49
N VAL A 48 -4.91 9.17 2.32
CA VAL A 48 -4.27 9.15 1.00
C VAL A 48 -4.51 7.82 0.29
N LEU A 49 -4.33 6.68 0.98
CA LEU A 49 -4.57 5.36 0.41
C LEU A 49 -6.04 5.13 0.02
N VAL A 50 -6.99 5.59 0.85
CA VAL A 50 -8.42 5.59 0.51
C VAL A 50 -8.69 6.45 -0.72
N GLY A 51 -8.08 7.63 -0.81
CA GLY A 51 -8.17 8.52 -1.96
C GLY A 51 -7.63 7.89 -3.25
N LEU A 52 -6.45 7.25 -3.18
CA LEU A 52 -5.86 6.52 -4.30
C LEU A 52 -6.75 5.37 -4.75
N ALA A 53 -7.28 4.56 -3.82
CA ALA A 53 -8.19 3.47 -4.14
C ALA A 53 -9.48 3.99 -4.80
N THR A 54 -10.03 5.10 -4.30
CA THR A 54 -11.23 5.73 -4.86
C THR A 54 -10.95 6.28 -6.25
N ALA A 55 -9.82 6.96 -6.45
CA ALA A 55 -9.42 7.47 -7.76
C ALA A 55 -9.20 6.33 -8.77
N SER A 56 -8.51 5.26 -8.38
CA SER A 56 -8.33 4.08 -9.25
C SER A 56 -9.64 3.37 -9.56
N ALA A 57 -10.58 3.31 -8.62
CA ALA A 57 -11.90 2.73 -8.87
C ALA A 57 -12.74 3.60 -9.83
N LEU A 58 -12.79 4.92 -9.60
CA LEU A 58 -13.55 5.85 -10.43
C LEU A 58 -12.99 5.90 -11.86
N TYR A 59 -11.68 6.10 -12.00
CA TYR A 59 -11.09 6.34 -13.30
C TYR A 59 -10.65 5.07 -14.02
N GLY A 60 -10.33 4.01 -13.29
CA GLY A 60 -9.95 2.73 -13.89
C GLY A 60 -11.14 1.86 -14.32
N PHE A 61 -12.35 2.07 -13.74
CA PHE A 61 -13.55 1.32 -14.11
C PHE A 61 -14.62 2.14 -14.84
N LEU A 62 -14.84 3.41 -14.46
CA LEU A 62 -15.94 4.21 -15.02
C LEU A 62 -15.51 5.13 -16.16
N LEU A 63 -14.22 5.53 -16.21
CA LEU A 63 -13.68 6.47 -17.20
C LEU A 63 -12.31 6.01 -17.75
N PRO A 64 -12.25 4.86 -18.46
CA PRO A 64 -11.00 4.27 -18.92
C PRO A 64 -10.18 5.25 -19.78
N GLY A 65 -8.87 5.33 -19.50
CA GLY A 65 -7.91 6.19 -20.21
C GLY A 65 -7.63 7.55 -19.56
N ARG A 66 -8.24 7.87 -18.41
CA ARG A 66 -7.93 9.06 -17.59
C ARG A 66 -7.60 8.64 -16.16
N GLY A 67 -6.89 9.47 -15.38
CA GLY A 67 -6.64 9.25 -13.94
C GLY A 67 -5.52 8.26 -13.56
N LEU A 68 -5.49 7.85 -12.27
CA LEU A 68 -4.58 6.84 -11.71
C LEU A 68 -4.94 5.44 -12.24
N SER A 69 -4.53 5.17 -13.47
CA SER A 69 -4.57 3.86 -14.12
C SER A 69 -3.51 2.92 -13.52
N LEU A 70 -3.41 1.69 -14.05
CA LEU A 70 -2.41 0.69 -13.63
C LEU A 70 -0.98 1.27 -13.54
N ALA A 71 -0.57 2.12 -14.49
CA ALA A 71 0.76 2.75 -14.47
C ALA A 71 0.97 3.66 -13.25
N GLY A 72 -0.08 4.33 -12.77
CA GLY A 72 -0.02 5.13 -11.55
C GLY A 72 0.11 4.28 -10.30
N SER A 73 -0.64 3.16 -10.24
CA SER A 73 -0.50 2.18 -9.15
C SER A 73 0.90 1.58 -9.09
N LEU A 74 1.48 1.25 -10.24
CA LEU A 74 2.86 0.74 -10.36
C LEU A 74 3.87 1.68 -9.70
N ALA A 75 3.81 2.98 -10.03
CA ALA A 75 4.72 3.97 -9.46
C ALA A 75 4.59 4.07 -7.94
N VAL A 76 3.36 4.07 -7.42
CA VAL A 76 3.10 4.11 -5.97
C VAL A 76 3.61 2.84 -5.29
N ASN A 77 3.37 1.67 -5.88
CA ASN A 77 3.77 0.38 -5.32
C ASN A 77 5.30 0.25 -5.28
N LEU A 78 6.00 0.60 -6.36
CA LEU A 78 7.46 0.56 -6.42
C LEU A 78 8.11 1.56 -5.45
N ALA A 79 7.60 2.79 -5.37
CA ALA A 79 8.09 3.77 -4.41
C ALA A 79 7.91 3.30 -2.96
N SER A 80 6.74 2.73 -2.66
CA SER A 80 6.44 2.17 -1.34
C SER A 80 7.32 0.97 -1.02
N ALA A 81 7.49 0.03 -1.96
CA ALA A 81 8.35 -1.14 -1.80
C ALA A 81 9.81 -0.74 -1.58
N ALA A 82 10.32 0.23 -2.35
CA ALA A 82 11.68 0.74 -2.19
C ALA A 82 11.90 1.34 -0.79
N LEU A 83 10.95 2.14 -0.30
CA LEU A 83 11.02 2.72 1.04
C LEU A 83 10.97 1.64 2.14
N LEU A 84 10.06 0.67 2.03
CA LEU A 84 9.94 -0.41 3.01
C LEU A 84 11.18 -1.33 3.01
N PHE A 85 11.73 -1.60 1.83
CA PHE A 85 12.98 -2.34 1.68
C PHE A 85 14.16 -1.58 2.30
N ALA A 86 14.29 -0.29 2.01
CA ALA A 86 15.31 0.55 2.63
C ALA A 86 15.17 0.57 4.16
N THR A 87 13.93 0.62 4.67
CA THR A 87 13.64 0.55 6.11
C THR A 87 14.09 -0.79 6.69
N LEU A 88 13.84 -1.92 6.01
CA LEU A 88 14.31 -3.24 6.46
C LEU A 88 15.84 -3.32 6.56
N MET A 89 16.57 -2.63 5.68
CA MET A 89 18.05 -2.68 5.66
C MET A 89 18.68 -1.70 6.64
N LEU A 90 18.15 -0.49 6.73
CA LEU A 90 18.78 0.61 7.47
C LEU A 90 18.25 0.76 8.89
N ALA A 91 16.96 0.52 9.11
CA ALA A 91 16.30 0.74 10.39
C ALA A 91 15.13 -0.27 10.60
N PRO A 92 15.41 -1.58 10.66
CA PRO A 92 14.37 -2.59 10.74
C PRO A 92 13.57 -2.48 12.04
N PRO A 93 12.27 -2.88 12.02
CA PRO A 93 11.48 -3.00 13.24
C PRO A 93 12.18 -3.92 14.27
N PRO A 94 12.12 -3.59 15.57
CA PRO A 94 12.78 -4.39 16.59
C PRO A 94 12.18 -5.79 16.72
N SER A 95 10.86 -5.91 16.51
CA SER A 95 10.16 -7.20 16.62
C SER A 95 10.38 -8.07 15.38
N ARG A 96 10.50 -9.40 15.57
CA ARG A 96 10.57 -10.37 14.47
C ARG A 96 9.28 -10.35 13.62
N ARG A 97 8.12 -10.20 14.27
CA ARG A 97 6.82 -10.10 13.59
C ARG A 97 6.76 -8.87 12.68
N GLY A 98 7.20 -7.71 13.17
CA GLY A 98 7.24 -6.47 12.40
C GLY A 98 8.15 -6.58 11.17
N ARG A 99 9.33 -7.19 11.32
CA ARG A 99 10.21 -7.50 10.17
C ARG A 99 9.54 -8.43 9.16
N GLY A 100 8.88 -9.49 9.63
CA GLY A 100 8.12 -10.40 8.77
C GLY A 100 7.00 -9.68 8.01
N VAL A 101 6.25 -8.79 8.68
CA VAL A 101 5.22 -7.97 8.04
C VAL A 101 5.81 -7.04 6.99
N LEU A 102 6.92 -6.34 7.29
CA LEU A 102 7.56 -5.47 6.29
C LEU A 102 8.04 -6.25 5.08
N TRP A 103 8.66 -7.42 5.27
CA TRP A 103 9.05 -8.29 4.17
C TRP A 103 7.84 -8.72 3.34
N LEU A 104 6.78 -9.18 3.99
CA LEU A 104 5.55 -9.61 3.32
C LEU A 104 4.96 -8.47 2.47
N VAL A 105 4.77 -7.28 3.05
CA VAL A 105 4.21 -6.13 2.34
C VAL A 105 5.12 -5.72 1.18
N THR A 106 6.43 -5.66 1.40
CA THR A 106 7.41 -5.34 0.34
C THR A 106 7.32 -6.35 -0.81
N SER A 107 7.30 -7.66 -0.50
CA SER A 107 7.18 -8.71 -1.50
C SER A 107 5.86 -8.66 -2.26
N VAL A 108 4.74 -8.40 -1.57
CA VAL A 108 3.42 -8.26 -2.22
C VAL A 108 3.43 -7.08 -3.19
N LEU A 109 3.96 -5.92 -2.78
CA LEU A 109 4.03 -4.74 -3.66
C LEU A 109 4.93 -4.98 -4.87
N LEU A 110 6.07 -5.65 -4.70
CA LEU A 110 6.95 -6.01 -5.81
C LEU A 110 6.30 -7.01 -6.76
N LEU A 111 5.64 -8.05 -6.23
CA LEU A 111 4.93 -9.03 -7.06
C LEU A 111 3.81 -8.36 -7.86
N LEU A 112 3.00 -7.51 -7.22
CA LEU A 112 1.96 -6.73 -7.91
C LEU A 112 2.57 -5.88 -9.01
N SER A 113 3.66 -5.17 -8.73
CA SER A 113 4.37 -4.35 -9.71
C SER A 113 4.89 -5.16 -10.91
N LEU A 114 5.45 -6.34 -10.66
CA LEU A 114 5.93 -7.24 -11.71
C LEU A 114 4.77 -7.78 -12.56
N PHE A 115 3.65 -8.15 -11.92
CA PHE A 115 2.44 -8.57 -12.63
C PHE A 115 1.84 -7.43 -13.46
N GLU A 116 1.84 -6.21 -12.94
CA GLU A 116 1.43 -5.02 -13.68
C GLU A 116 2.32 -4.81 -14.91
N ILE A 117 3.64 -4.85 -14.77
CA ILE A 117 4.59 -4.71 -15.90
C ILE A 117 4.38 -5.81 -16.94
N ALA A 118 4.18 -7.06 -16.50
CA ALA A 118 4.02 -8.20 -17.40
C ALA A 118 2.68 -8.20 -18.18
N HIS A 119 1.67 -7.47 -17.69
CA HIS A 119 0.32 -7.42 -18.27
C HIS A 119 -0.11 -6.00 -18.66
N ALA A 120 0.84 -5.06 -18.71
CA ALA A 120 0.66 -3.69 -19.20
C ALA A 120 0.64 -3.62 -20.72
#